data_AF-A0A353GL16-F1
#
_entry.id   AF-A0A353GL16-F1
#
_cell.length_a   1.000
_cell.length_b   1.000
_cell.length_c   1.000
_cell.angle_alpha   90.00
_cell.angle_beta   90.00
_cell.angle_gamma   90.00
#
_symmetry.space_group_name_H-M   'P 1'
#
loop_
_entity.id
_entity.type
_entity.pdbx_description
1 polymer ?
#
loop_
_entity_poly.entity_id
_entity_poly.type
_entity_poly.pdbx_seq_one_letter_code
_entity_poly.pdbx_strand_id
1 'polypeptide(L)' 'MIGGNIPGKTQVVSIAIYNHVEGMEYFHAHALAGGMLVFAFLTLLALHLCNRRLRKAAQ' A
#
# COMPACT_ATOMS: atom_id res chain seq x y z
N MET A 1 -3.82 17.64 7.20
CA MET A 1 -3.77 16.18 7.41
C MET A 1 -2.78 15.85 8.53
N ILE A 2 -3.16 15.06 9.54
CA ILE A 2 -2.24 14.49 10.53
C ILE A 2 -1.72 13.18 9.96
N GLY A 3 -0.81 13.29 9.00
CA GLY A 3 -0.04 12.20 8.42
C GLY A 3 1.30 12.82 8.10
N GLY A 4 2.40 12.16 8.44
CA GLY A 4 3.72 12.75 8.27
C GLY A 4 3.91 13.30 6.86
N ASN A 5 4.05 14.63 6.72
CA ASN A 5 4.22 15.31 5.43
C ASN A 5 5.62 15.92 5.34
N ILE A 6 6.61 15.34 6.04
CA ILE A 6 8.01 15.76 5.90
C ILE A 6 8.62 14.89 4.79
N PRO A 7 8.90 15.46 3.60
CA PRO A 7 9.45 14.69 2.48
C PRO A 7 10.74 13.99 2.90
N GLY A 8 10.87 12.71 2.54
CA GLY A 8 12.05 11.90 2.86
C GLY A 8 12.24 11.53 4.35
N LYS A 9 11.35 11.95 5.26
CA LYS A 9 11.42 11.54 6.69
C LYS A 9 10.21 10.76 7.15
N THR A 10 9.02 11.36 7.00
CA THR A 10 7.77 10.79 7.54
C THR A 10 6.67 10.72 6.50
N GLN A 11 6.98 11.01 5.23
CA GLN A 11 6.04 11.01 4.13
C GLN A 11 5.40 9.62 3.93
N VAL A 12 4.10 9.56 4.16
CA VAL A 12 3.30 8.34 3.91
C VAL A 12 2.77 8.33 2.47
N VAL A 13 2.61 7.13 1.92
CA VAL A 13 2.11 6.93 0.54
C VAL A 13 0.72 7.56 0.34
N SER A 14 -0.13 7.59 1.37
CA SER A 14 -1.45 8.23 1.30
C SER A 14 -1.37 9.74 1.01
N ILE A 15 -0.34 10.43 1.50
CA ILE A 15 -0.10 11.85 1.19
C ILE A 15 0.40 12.01 -0.23
N ALA A 16 1.25 11.09 -0.72
CA ALA A 16 1.67 11.13 -2.11
C ALA A 16 0.46 11.00 -3.06
N ILE A 17 -0.47 10.08 -2.80
CA ILE A 17 -1.71 9.95 -3.59
C ILE A 17 -2.55 11.24 -3.52
N TYR A 18 -2.74 11.78 -2.30
CA TYR A 18 -3.48 13.03 -2.10
C TYR A 18 -2.89 14.19 -2.91
N ASN A 19 -1.57 14.38 -2.88
CA ASN A 19 -0.88 15.45 -3.61
C ASN A 19 -1.06 15.31 -5.13
N HIS A 20 -1.07 14.10 -5.69
CA HIS A 20 -1.34 13.90 -7.12
C HIS A 20 -2.78 14.27 -7.47
N VAL A 21 -3.75 13.97 -6.60
CA VAL A 21 -5.15 14.38 -6.81
C VAL A 21 -5.30 15.90 -6.72
N GLU A 22 -4.67 16.54 -5.73
CA GLU A 22 -4.69 17.99 -5.56
C GLU A 22 -4.00 18.72 -6.72
N GLY A 23 -2.94 18.13 -7.27
CA GLY A 23 -2.24 18.59 -8.46
C GLY A 23 -2.92 18.23 -9.79
N MET A 24 -4.13 17.65 -9.78
CA MET A 24 -4.87 17.19 -10.97
C MET A 24 -4.15 16.11 -11.81
N GLU A 25 -3.14 15.45 -11.23
CA GLU A 25 -2.34 14.36 -11.81
C GLU A 25 -3.01 12.99 -11.57
N TYR A 26 -4.26 12.83 -12.02
CA TYR A 26 -5.07 11.65 -11.74
C TYR A 26 -4.46 10.34 -12.24
N PHE A 27 -3.75 10.37 -13.38
CA PHE A 27 -3.11 9.18 -13.91
C PHE A 27 -2.09 8.60 -12.92
N HIS A 28 -1.20 9.45 -12.40
CA HIS A 28 -0.22 9.08 -11.39
C HIS A 28 -0.88 8.68 -10.07
N ALA A 29 -1.94 9.39 -9.64
CA ALA A 29 -2.70 9.04 -8.45
C ALA A 29 -3.29 7.62 -8.56
N HIS A 30 -3.94 7.30 -9.68
CA HIS A 30 -4.53 5.98 -9.92
C HIS A 30 -3.48 4.88 -10.07
N ALA A 31 -2.36 5.15 -10.75
CA ALA A 31 -1.28 4.20 -10.88
C ALA A 31 -0.71 3.81 -9.50
N LEU A 32 -0.46 4.80 -8.64
CA LEU A 32 0.06 4.58 -7.29
C LEU A 32 -0.97 3.85 -6.40
N ALA A 33 -2.24 4.25 -6.46
CA ALA A 33 -3.32 3.59 -5.72
C ALA A 33 -3.53 2.13 -6.16
N GLY A 34 -3.52 1.88 -7.47
CA GLY A 34 -3.61 0.54 -8.04
C GLY A 34 -2.43 -0.34 -7.60
N GLY A 35 -1.22 0.21 -7.58
CA GLY A 35 -0.03 -0.47 -7.06
C GLY A 35 -0.18 -0.87 -5.59
N MET A 36 -0.72 0.01 -4.75
CA MET A 36 -0.99 -0.30 -3.33
C MET A 36 -2.05 -1.38 -3.15
N LEU A 37 -3.09 -1.40 -3.99
CA LEU A 37 -4.11 -2.44 -3.96
C LEU A 37 -3.51 -3.82 -4.29
N VAL A 38 -2.72 -3.89 -5.37
CA VAL A 38 -2.02 -5.12 -5.75
C VAL A 38 -1.05 -5.57 -4.65
N PHE A 39 -0.28 -4.64 -4.07
CA PHE A 39 0.64 -4.94 -2.98
C PHE A 39 -0.08 -5.49 -1.74
N ALA A 40 -1.19 -4.85 -1.32
CA ALA A 40 -1.98 -5.31 -0.20
C ALA A 40 -2.57 -6.70 -0.44
N PHE A 41 -3.12 -6.93 -1.64
CA PHE A 41 -3.65 -8.23 -2.02
C PHE A 41 -2.57 -9.32 -1.99
N LEU A 42 -1.41 -9.08 -2.60
CA LEU A 42 -0.31 -10.04 -2.60
C LEU A 42 0.22 -10.32 -1.19
N THR A 43 0.30 -9.31 -0.33
CA THR A 43 0.70 -9.48 1.07
C THR A 43 -0.28 -10.37 1.82
N LEU A 44 -1.59 -10.12 1.68
CA LEU A 44 -2.63 -10.94 2.31
C LEU A 44 -2.64 -12.36 1.75
N LEU A 45 -2.48 -12.52 0.43
CA LEU A 45 -2.39 -13.82 -0.22
C LEU A 45 -1.18 -14.61 0.29
N ALA A 46 -0.01 -13.98 0.33
CA ALA A 46 1.22 -14.59 0.85
C ALA A 46 1.07 -14.99 2.32
N LEU A 47 0.50 -14.12 3.15
CA LEU A 47 0.22 -14.41 4.56
C LEU A 47 -0.73 -15.59 4.69
N HIS A 48 -1.80 -15.64 3.88
CA HIS A 48 -2.77 -16.72 3.93
C HIS A 48 -2.18 -18.06 3.49
N LEU A 49 -1.37 -18.06 2.42
CA LEU A 49 -0.67 -19.25 1.94
C LEU A 49 0.39 -19.74 2.94
N CYS A 50 1.14 -18.82 3.55
CA CYS A 50 2.15 -19.14 4.57
C CYS A 50 1.48 -19.69 5.85
N ASN A 51 0.44 -19.02 6.34
CA ASN A 51 -0.30 -19.46 7.52
C ASN A 51 -0.96 -20.84 7.31
N ARG A 52 -1.46 -21.13 6.09
CA ARG A 52 -1.95 -22.47 5.73
C ARG A 52 -0.85 -23.54 5.78
N ARG A 53 0.37 -23.24 5.33
CA ARG A 53 1.50 -24.18 5.39
C ARG A 53 1.96 -24.43 6.82
N LEU A 54 2.11 -23.38 7.63
CA LEU A 54 2.51 -23.48 9.04
C LEU A 54 1.49 -24.30 9.85
N ARG A 55 0.19 -24.08 9.64
CA ARG A 55 -0.86 -24.84 10.33
C ARG A 55 -0.89 -26.32 9.93
N LYS A 56 -0.55 -26.65 8.69
CA LYS A 56 -0.43 -28.05 8.22
C LYS A 56 0.83 -28.76 8.75
N ALA A 57 1.92 -28.03 9.02
CA ALA A 57 3.15 -28.60 9.56
C ALA A 57 3.10 -28.82 11.09
N ALA A 58 2.14 -28.18 11.77
CA ALA A 58 1.91 -28.31 13.21
C ALA A 58 0.82 -29.35 13.58
N GLN A 59 0.23 -30.03 12.60
CA GLN A 59 -0.60 -31.23 12.76
C GLN A 59 0.20 -32.46 12.38
#